data_AF-A0A8S3EBA3-F1
#
_entry.id   AF-A0A8S3EBA3-F1
#
_cell.length_a   1.000
_cell.length_b   1.000
_cell.length_c   1.000
_cell.angle_alpha   90.00
_cell.angle_beta   90.00
_cell.angle_gamma   90.00
#
_symmetry.space_group_name_H-M   'P 1'
#
loop_
_entity.id
_entity.type
_entity.pdbx_description
1 polymer ?
#
loop_
_entity_poly.entity_id
_entity_poly.type
_entity_poly.pdbx_seq_one_letter_code
_entity_poly.pdbx_strand_id
1 'polypeptide(L)'
;NETKKTPITRGKYQLDKIVCNLLKNCLLTFCFALLLNNQLKKKAKRSSNTADRATSPLPSVHVEEFFKATEDGSIERLQRLFDEQKDADPNMTHFMESLLMAAIRRERLEVAEYLIDQLTINVKYATNLHEFRVRKANPIRQRTFSCRDLAYEKGMMELVDLIDITNDEVKPSIKRHLRKRLQARLDSIRETYLKRLAEQKNVQLMLPPTEEKDTSGLSITDRSDDKMTQQSTPIL
;
A
#
# COMPACT_ATOMS: atom_id res chain seq x y z
N ASN A 1 60.57 1.83 20.27
CA ASN A 1 59.57 2.29 19.27
C ASN A 1 58.70 1.12 18.85
N GLU A 2 57.71 0.78 19.68
CA GLU A 2 56.76 -0.31 19.41
C GLU A 2 55.37 0.29 19.23
N THR A 3 54.88 0.30 17.99
CA THR A 3 53.54 0.75 17.65
C THR A 3 52.53 -0.37 17.93
N LYS A 4 51.77 -0.24 19.02
CA LYS A 4 50.65 -1.11 19.37
C LYS A 4 49.50 -0.91 18.39
N LYS A 5 49.17 -1.96 17.61
CA LYS A 5 47.96 -2.04 16.79
C LYS A 5 46.78 -2.51 17.65
N THR A 6 45.72 -1.73 17.71
CA THR A 6 44.46 -2.11 18.34
C THR A 6 43.57 -2.91 17.38
N PRO A 7 42.84 -3.93 17.85
CA PRO A 7 42.01 -4.79 17.01
C PRO A 7 40.65 -4.13 16.73
N ILE A 8 40.34 -3.96 15.44
CA ILE A 8 39.05 -3.43 14.98
C ILE A 8 37.97 -4.51 15.12
N THR A 9 36.93 -4.15 15.86
CA THR A 9 35.77 -4.95 16.27
C THR A 9 34.93 -5.52 15.11
N ARG A 10 34.75 -6.84 15.13
CA ARG A 10 33.97 -7.69 14.19
C ARG A 10 32.43 -7.60 14.33
N GLY A 11 31.87 -6.51 14.86
CA GLY A 11 30.45 -6.46 15.26
C GLY A 11 29.41 -6.10 14.18
N LYS A 12 29.80 -5.44 13.07
CA LYS A 12 28.82 -4.78 12.17
C LYS A 12 28.31 -5.61 10.98
N TYR A 13 28.84 -6.82 10.73
CA TYR A 13 28.49 -7.62 9.54
C TYR A 13 27.25 -8.53 9.72
N GLN A 14 26.63 -8.57 10.90
CA GLN A 14 25.47 -9.43 11.17
C GLN A 14 24.12 -8.78 10.79
N LEU A 15 23.93 -7.47 11.01
CA LEU A 15 22.65 -6.81 10.73
C LEU A 15 22.35 -6.69 9.21
N ASP A 16 23.34 -6.31 8.40
CA ASP A 16 23.15 -6.14 6.95
C ASP A 16 22.83 -7.48 6.24
N LYS A 17 23.30 -8.60 6.81
CA LYS A 17 23.03 -9.95 6.29
C LYS A 17 21.61 -10.42 6.62
N ILE A 18 21.09 -10.05 7.80
CA ILE A 18 19.73 -10.38 8.23
C ILE A 18 18.71 -9.57 7.42
N VAL A 19 18.93 -8.26 7.23
CA VAL A 19 18.00 -7.39 6.49
C VAL A 19 17.98 -7.73 4.98
N CYS A 20 19.12 -8.05 4.37
CA CYS A 20 19.14 -8.49 2.96
C CYS A 20 18.50 -9.87 2.74
N ASN A 21 18.63 -10.81 3.69
CA ASN A 21 17.93 -12.08 3.60
C ASN A 21 16.42 -11.92 3.84
N LEU A 22 16.00 -10.99 4.70
CA LEU A 22 14.58 -10.70 4.92
C LEU A 22 13.93 -10.08 3.68
N LEU A 23 14.57 -9.09 3.04
CA LEU A 23 14.08 -8.47 1.80
C LEU A 23 14.09 -9.42 0.61
N LYS A 24 15.12 -10.26 0.46
CA LYS A 24 15.15 -11.28 -0.61
C LYS A 24 14.09 -12.35 -0.39
N ASN A 25 13.89 -12.80 0.85
CA ASN A 25 12.86 -13.79 1.15
C ASN A 25 11.47 -13.19 1.00
N CYS A 26 11.21 -11.95 1.40
CA CYS A 26 9.93 -11.28 1.16
C CYS A 26 9.65 -11.07 -0.34
N LEU A 27 10.62 -10.63 -1.14
CA LEU A 27 10.41 -10.46 -2.58
C LEU A 27 10.24 -11.80 -3.30
N LEU A 28 10.99 -12.85 -2.91
CA LEU A 28 10.80 -14.18 -3.49
C LEU A 28 9.49 -14.81 -3.05
N THR A 29 9.10 -14.72 -1.77
CA THR A 29 7.82 -15.27 -1.30
C THR A 29 6.65 -14.49 -1.85
N PHE A 30 6.75 -13.17 -2.02
CA PHE A 30 5.71 -12.37 -2.68
C PHE A 30 5.59 -12.73 -4.16
N CYS A 31 6.71 -12.89 -4.88
CA CYS A 31 6.70 -13.36 -6.27
C CYS A 31 6.15 -14.80 -6.39
N PHE A 32 6.55 -15.72 -5.51
CA PHE A 32 6.06 -17.10 -5.52
C PHE A 32 4.59 -17.19 -5.11
N ALA A 33 4.14 -16.38 -4.14
CA ALA A 33 2.74 -16.27 -3.74
C ALA A 33 1.89 -15.69 -4.88
N LEU A 34 2.37 -14.66 -5.59
CA LEU A 34 1.71 -14.14 -6.79
C LEU A 34 1.66 -15.18 -7.92
N LEU A 35 2.70 -15.99 -8.08
CA LEU A 35 2.72 -17.06 -9.09
C LEU A 35 1.79 -18.22 -8.72
N LEU A 36 1.76 -18.63 -7.45
CA LEU A 36 0.88 -19.67 -6.92
C LEU A 36 -0.59 -19.23 -6.91
N ASN A 37 -0.89 -18.00 -6.51
CA ASN A 37 -2.25 -17.44 -6.58
C ASN A 37 -2.75 -17.35 -8.02
N ASN A 38 -1.90 -17.02 -8.99
CA ASN A 38 -2.28 -17.05 -10.40
C ASN A 38 -2.55 -18.46 -10.93
N GLN A 39 -1.86 -19.49 -10.41
CA GLN A 39 -2.10 -20.88 -10.80
C GLN A 39 -3.35 -21.47 -10.12
N LEU A 40 -3.64 -21.09 -8.87
CA LEU A 40 -4.85 -21.50 -8.16
C LEU A 40 -6.11 -20.83 -8.76
N LYS A 41 -6.02 -19.54 -9.14
CA LYS A 41 -7.11 -18.84 -9.85
C LYS A 41 -7.42 -19.44 -11.23
N LYS A 42 -6.43 -19.99 -11.94
CA LYS A 42 -6.67 -20.73 -13.20
C LYS A 42 -7.42 -22.05 -13.01
N LYS A 43 -7.34 -22.67 -11.82
CA LYS A 43 -8.15 -23.86 -11.50
C LYS A 43 -9.57 -23.50 -11.05
N ALA A 44 -9.76 -22.39 -10.33
CA ALA A 44 -11.09 -21.93 -9.92
C ALA A 44 -11.92 -21.35 -11.08
N LYS A 45 -11.28 -20.71 -12.08
CA LYS A 45 -11.97 -20.08 -13.22
C LYS A 45 -12.49 -21.07 -14.28
N ARG A 46 -12.36 -22.39 -14.06
CA ARG A 46 -12.99 -23.44 -14.89
C ARG A 46 -14.31 -23.97 -14.31
N SER A 47 -14.80 -23.47 -13.17
CA SER A 47 -16.01 -24.03 -12.53
C SER A 47 -17.17 -23.07 -12.25
N SER A 48 -17.16 -21.82 -12.69
CA SER A 48 -18.32 -20.93 -12.49
C SER A 48 -18.87 -20.41 -13.81
N ASN A 49 -19.56 -21.31 -14.53
CA ASN A 49 -20.69 -20.87 -15.33
C ASN A 49 -21.75 -20.31 -14.37
N THR A 50 -22.09 -19.06 -14.61
CA THR A 50 -23.36 -18.38 -14.32
C THR A 50 -24.51 -19.30 -13.96
N ALA A 51 -24.94 -19.25 -12.70
CA ALA A 51 -26.31 -19.52 -12.30
C ALA A 51 -26.65 -18.62 -11.12
N ASP A 52 -27.72 -17.85 -11.31
CA ASP A 52 -28.32 -16.85 -10.43
C ASP A 52 -28.45 -17.31 -8.98
N ARG A 53 -27.44 -17.02 -8.15
CA ARG A 53 -27.59 -17.09 -6.70
C ARG A 53 -28.05 -15.72 -6.25
N ALA A 54 -29.32 -15.62 -5.85
CA ALA A 54 -29.88 -14.45 -5.21
C ALA A 54 -29.10 -14.17 -3.91
N THR A 55 -28.07 -13.35 -4.03
CA THR A 55 -27.30 -12.81 -2.91
C THR A 55 -28.27 -11.97 -2.09
N SER A 56 -28.63 -12.45 -0.90
CA SER A 56 -29.29 -11.61 0.09
C SER A 56 -28.44 -10.34 0.26
N PRO A 57 -29.01 -9.13 0.07
CA PRO A 57 -28.25 -7.90 0.16
C PRO A 57 -27.57 -7.84 1.53
N LEU A 58 -26.24 -7.71 1.57
CA LEU A 58 -25.53 -7.37 2.79
C LEU A 58 -26.15 -6.10 3.39
N PRO A 59 -26.23 -5.98 4.73
CA PRO A 59 -26.69 -4.75 5.37
C PRO A 59 -25.90 -3.56 4.84
N SER A 60 -26.60 -2.50 4.41
CA SER A 60 -25.99 -1.31 3.78
C SER A 60 -24.88 -0.68 4.63
N VAL A 61 -24.95 -0.84 5.95
CA VAL A 61 -23.99 -0.33 6.94
C VAL A 61 -22.57 -0.82 6.69
N HIS A 62 -22.40 -2.07 6.26
CA HIS A 62 -21.05 -2.64 6.09
C HIS A 62 -20.35 -2.10 4.84
N VAL A 63 -21.09 -1.84 3.76
CA VAL A 63 -20.50 -1.31 2.51
C VAL A 63 -19.85 0.04 2.78
N GLU A 64 -20.51 0.93 3.54
CA GLU A 64 -19.97 2.25 3.88
C GLU A 64 -18.64 2.15 4.65
N GLU A 65 -18.48 1.15 5.52
CA GLU A 65 -17.24 0.94 6.27
C GLU A 65 -16.06 0.55 5.38
N PHE A 66 -16.28 -0.31 4.37
CA PHE A 66 -15.25 -0.65 3.38
C PHE A 66 -14.82 0.58 2.58
N PHE A 67 -15.78 1.40 2.12
CA PHE A 67 -15.47 2.63 1.38
C PHE A 67 -14.72 3.62 2.27
N LYS A 68 -15.15 3.83 3.52
CA LYS A 68 -14.45 4.71 4.46
C LYS A 68 -13.01 4.24 4.71
N ALA A 69 -12.80 2.95 4.98
CA ALA A 69 -11.45 2.40 5.18
C ALA A 69 -10.55 2.59 3.93
N THR A 70 -11.15 2.44 2.75
CA THR A 70 -10.48 2.65 1.46
C THR A 70 -10.08 4.12 1.26
N GLU A 71 -10.98 5.06 1.55
CA GLU A 71 -10.70 6.50 1.46
C GLU A 71 -9.67 6.98 2.48
N ASP A 72 -9.73 6.44 3.69
CA ASP A 72 -8.80 6.70 4.79
C ASP A 72 -7.38 6.22 4.47
N GLY A 73 -7.23 5.22 3.58
CA GLY A 73 -5.95 4.63 3.23
C GLY A 73 -5.48 3.51 4.17
N SER A 74 -6.36 2.99 5.04
CA SER A 74 -5.97 1.96 6.04
C SER A 74 -6.15 0.55 5.50
N ILE A 75 -5.05 -0.04 5.04
CA ILE A 75 -5.01 -1.43 4.55
C ILE A 75 -5.35 -2.41 5.68
N GLU A 76 -4.88 -2.16 6.90
CA GLU A 76 -5.12 -3.04 8.05
C GLU A 76 -6.60 -3.09 8.41
N ARG A 77 -7.27 -1.93 8.37
CA ARG A 77 -8.72 -1.87 8.61
C ARG A 77 -9.49 -2.60 7.53
N LEU A 78 -9.10 -2.42 6.27
CA LEU A 78 -9.72 -3.10 5.14
C LEU A 78 -9.56 -4.63 5.24
N GLN A 79 -8.36 -5.11 5.61
CA GLN A 79 -8.08 -6.53 5.87
C GLN A 79 -8.98 -7.10 6.95
N ARG A 80 -9.08 -6.42 8.11
CA ARG A 80 -9.96 -6.85 9.20
C ARG A 80 -11.41 -6.97 8.75
N LEU A 81 -11.91 -6.00 7.98
CA LEU A 81 -13.28 -6.04 7.46
C LEU A 81 -13.53 -7.24 6.54
N PHE A 82 -12.59 -7.58 5.66
CA PHE A 82 -12.69 -8.79 4.82
C PHE A 82 -12.56 -10.09 5.62
N ASP A 83 -11.75 -10.10 6.68
CA ASP A 83 -11.60 -11.27 7.55
C ASP A 83 -12.86 -11.51 8.41
N GLU A 84 -13.47 -10.45 8.91
CA GLU A 84 -14.72 -10.47 9.68
C GLU A 84 -15.91 -10.84 8.79
N GLN A 85 -15.96 -10.30 7.56
CA GLN A 85 -17.03 -10.52 6.60
C GLN A 85 -16.52 -11.38 5.43
N LYS A 86 -16.36 -12.68 5.68
CA LYS A 86 -15.81 -13.63 4.70
C LYS A 86 -16.55 -13.70 3.36
N ASP A 87 -17.82 -13.33 3.34
CA ASP A 87 -18.67 -13.31 2.14
C ASP A 87 -18.73 -11.94 1.45
N ALA A 88 -17.92 -10.96 1.90
CA ALA A 88 -17.87 -9.63 1.29
C ALA A 88 -17.28 -9.69 -0.13
N ASP A 89 -18.03 -9.21 -1.11
CA ASP A 89 -17.55 -9.12 -2.49
C ASP A 89 -16.59 -7.93 -2.65
N PRO A 90 -15.31 -8.13 -3.01
CA PRO A 90 -14.38 -7.04 -3.26
C PRO A 90 -14.80 -6.14 -4.44
N ASN A 91 -15.73 -6.59 -5.29
CA ASN A 91 -16.31 -5.82 -6.39
C ASN A 91 -17.58 -5.05 -5.99
N MET A 92 -17.85 -4.94 -4.69
CA MET A 92 -18.95 -4.12 -4.19
C MET A 92 -18.88 -2.69 -4.74
N THR A 93 -20.06 -2.09 -4.92
CA THR A 93 -20.19 -0.72 -5.41
C THR A 93 -21.03 0.12 -4.46
N HIS A 94 -20.67 1.38 -4.32
CA HIS A 94 -21.39 2.37 -3.53
C HIS A 94 -21.50 3.65 -4.36
N PHE A 95 -22.72 4.17 -4.54
CA PHE A 95 -23.00 5.31 -5.43
C PHE A 95 -22.37 5.19 -6.84
N MET A 96 -22.49 4.02 -7.47
CA MET A 96 -21.93 3.72 -8.81
C MET A 96 -20.40 3.80 -8.89
N GLU A 97 -19.72 3.66 -7.75
CA GLU A 97 -18.27 3.65 -7.63
C GLU A 97 -17.82 2.32 -7.03
N SER A 98 -16.75 1.72 -7.57
CA SER A 98 -16.10 0.54 -6.97
C SER A 98 -15.07 0.95 -5.92
N LEU A 99 -14.68 0.03 -5.02
CA LEU A 99 -13.61 0.28 -4.06
C LEU A 99 -12.31 0.76 -4.75
N LEU A 100 -11.96 0.19 -5.91
CA LEU A 100 -10.79 0.62 -6.67
C LEU A 100 -10.93 2.08 -7.13
N MET A 101 -12.09 2.49 -7.65
CA MET A 101 -12.30 3.89 -8.05
C MET A 101 -12.19 4.84 -6.85
N ALA A 102 -12.74 4.45 -5.69
CA ALA A 102 -12.64 5.25 -4.46
C ALA A 102 -11.18 5.44 -4.02
N ALA A 103 -10.38 4.37 -4.04
CA ALA A 103 -8.94 4.43 -3.73
C ALA A 103 -8.20 5.39 -4.69
N ILE A 104 -8.47 5.30 -6.00
CA ILE A 104 -7.84 6.16 -7.01
C ILE A 104 -8.26 7.61 -6.84
N ARG A 105 -9.56 7.87 -6.60
CA ARG A 105 -10.07 9.23 -6.42
C ARG A 105 -9.40 9.95 -5.25
N ARG A 106 -9.11 9.21 -4.18
CA ARG A 106 -8.39 9.67 -2.98
C ARG A 106 -6.87 9.53 -3.07
N GLU A 107 -6.34 9.17 -4.24
CA GLU A 107 -4.90 9.03 -4.50
C GLU A 107 -4.20 8.06 -3.54
N ARG A 108 -4.92 7.03 -3.08
CA ARG A 108 -4.41 5.97 -2.19
C ARG A 108 -3.77 4.85 -3.01
N LEU A 109 -2.57 5.10 -3.53
CA LEU A 109 -1.85 4.14 -4.38
C LEU A 109 -1.71 2.77 -3.72
N GLU A 110 -1.23 2.71 -2.47
CA GLU A 110 -0.96 1.47 -1.73
C GLU A 110 -2.23 0.62 -1.54
N VAL A 111 -3.37 1.27 -1.27
CA VAL A 111 -4.66 0.58 -1.16
C VAL A 111 -5.10 0.06 -2.53
N ALA A 112 -4.96 0.85 -3.59
CA ALA A 112 -5.31 0.42 -4.95
C ALA A 112 -4.48 -0.79 -5.40
N GLU A 113 -3.17 -0.79 -5.10
CA GLU A 113 -2.28 -1.94 -5.34
C GLU A 113 -2.73 -3.17 -4.56
N TYR A 114 -3.02 -3.02 -3.26
CA TYR A 114 -3.54 -4.10 -2.42
C TYR A 114 -4.84 -4.70 -2.98
N LEU A 115 -5.80 -3.87 -3.40
CA LEU A 115 -7.06 -4.30 -4.00
C LEU A 115 -6.85 -5.13 -5.29
N ILE A 116 -5.91 -4.71 -6.14
CA ILE A 116 -5.61 -5.39 -7.41
C ILE A 116 -4.88 -6.72 -7.16
N ASP A 117 -3.83 -6.71 -6.34
CA ASP A 117 -2.95 -7.86 -6.16
C ASP A 117 -3.58 -8.95 -5.29
N GLN A 118 -4.22 -8.57 -4.18
CA GLN A 118 -4.71 -9.53 -3.18
C GLN A 118 -6.16 -9.92 -3.42
N LEU A 119 -7.04 -8.96 -3.72
CA LEU A 119 -8.48 -9.18 -3.72
C LEU A 119 -9.10 -9.48 -5.10
N THR A 120 -8.30 -9.50 -6.17
CA THR A 120 -8.78 -9.85 -7.53
C THR A 120 -9.89 -8.93 -8.03
N ILE A 121 -9.82 -7.63 -7.71
CA ILE A 121 -10.86 -6.67 -8.07
C ILE A 121 -11.00 -6.52 -9.59
N ASN A 122 -12.22 -6.21 -10.04
CA ASN A 122 -12.52 -5.95 -11.43
C ASN A 122 -11.93 -4.60 -11.88
N VAL A 123 -10.71 -4.64 -12.41
CA VAL A 123 -10.01 -3.47 -12.96
C VAL A 123 -10.68 -2.85 -14.19
N LYS A 124 -11.61 -3.57 -14.83
CA LYS A 124 -12.38 -3.09 -15.99
C LYS A 124 -13.67 -2.38 -15.61
N TYR A 125 -13.96 -2.24 -14.33
CA TYR A 125 -15.14 -1.52 -13.88
C TYR A 125 -15.16 -0.12 -14.50
N ALA A 126 -16.30 0.22 -15.08
CA ALA A 126 -16.54 1.50 -15.71
C ALA A 126 -17.94 1.98 -15.32
N THR A 127 -18.06 3.26 -15.05
CA THR A 127 -19.31 3.90 -14.67
C THR A 127 -19.67 4.99 -15.67
N ASN A 128 -20.96 5.24 -15.85
CA ASN A 128 -21.42 6.32 -16.72
C ASN A 128 -21.44 7.61 -15.92
N LEU A 129 -20.58 8.56 -16.30
CA LEU A 129 -20.63 9.91 -15.77
C LEU A 129 -21.61 10.73 -16.62
N HIS A 130 -22.67 11.23 -15.97
CA HIS A 130 -23.61 12.15 -16.58
C HIS A 130 -23.27 13.59 -16.16
N GLU A 131 -22.85 14.40 -17.13
CA GLU A 131 -22.62 15.83 -16.90
C GLU A 131 -23.91 16.61 -17.16
N PHE A 132 -24.51 17.15 -16.11
CA PHE A 132 -25.70 18.00 -16.20
C PHE A 132 -25.30 19.48 -16.14
N ARG A 133 -25.80 20.33 -17.06
CA ARG A 133 -25.85 21.78 -16.77
C ARG A 133 -27.05 22.01 -15.87
N VAL A 134 -26.82 22.85 -14.86
CA VAL A 134 -27.74 23.28 -13.78
C VAL A 134 -29.18 23.63 -14.22
N ARG A 135 -29.48 23.78 -15.52
CA ARG A 135 -30.79 24.21 -16.03
C ARG A 135 -31.46 23.28 -17.05
N LYS A 136 -30.88 22.13 -17.42
CA LYS A 136 -31.50 21.21 -18.38
C LYS A 136 -31.52 19.79 -17.85
N ALA A 137 -32.67 19.12 -17.95
CA ALA A 137 -32.86 17.72 -17.55
C ALA A 137 -32.04 16.74 -18.42
N ASN A 138 -31.68 17.14 -19.64
CA ASN A 138 -30.91 16.29 -20.54
C ASN A 138 -29.40 16.37 -20.22
N PRO A 139 -28.71 15.24 -19.99
CA PRO A 139 -27.27 15.22 -19.81
C PRO A 139 -26.59 15.74 -21.09
N ILE A 140 -25.59 16.59 -20.93
CA ILE A 140 -24.91 17.25 -22.05
C ILE A 140 -23.82 16.37 -22.60
N ARG A 141 -23.17 15.62 -21.72
CA ARG A 141 -22.16 14.64 -22.06
C ARG A 141 -22.40 13.40 -21.21
N GLN A 142 -22.48 12.29 -21.91
CA GLN A 142 -22.38 10.96 -21.31
C GLN A 142 -20.98 10.46 -21.65
N ARG A 143 -20.15 10.28 -20.62
CA ARG A 143 -18.81 9.70 -20.78
C ARG A 143 -18.73 8.46 -19.91
N THR A 144 -18.30 7.35 -20.49
CA THR A 144 -17.90 6.18 -19.71
C THR A 144 -16.57 6.48 -19.05
N PHE A 145 -16.47 6.23 -17.76
CA PHE A 145 -15.31 6.53 -16.97
C PHE A 145 -14.82 5.26 -16.28
N SER A 146 -13.68 4.74 -16.73
CA SER A 146 -13.09 3.51 -16.20
C SER A 146 -12.08 3.78 -15.08
N CYS A 147 -11.76 2.76 -14.27
CA CYS A 147 -10.67 2.85 -13.29
C CYS A 147 -9.36 3.31 -13.94
N ARG A 148 -9.10 2.85 -15.17
CA ARG A 148 -7.90 3.21 -15.94
C ARG A 148 -7.88 4.69 -16.31
N ASP A 149 -9.00 5.22 -16.80
CA ASP A 149 -9.12 6.64 -17.16
C ASP A 149 -8.96 7.53 -15.93
N LEU A 150 -9.59 7.15 -14.80
CA LEU A 150 -9.46 7.86 -13.54
C LEU A 150 -8.02 7.88 -13.03
N ALA A 151 -7.30 6.75 -13.09
CA ALA A 151 -5.89 6.69 -12.68
C ALA A 151 -5.00 7.57 -13.58
N TYR A 152 -5.30 7.62 -14.88
CA TYR A 152 -4.60 8.50 -15.82
C TYR A 152 -4.85 9.98 -15.50
N GLU A 153 -6.11 10.38 -15.25
CA GLU A 153 -6.46 11.76 -14.88
C GLU A 153 -5.82 12.20 -13.55
N LYS A 154 -5.58 11.26 -12.63
CA LYS A 154 -4.85 11.48 -11.38
C LYS A 154 -3.31 11.43 -11.50
N GLY A 155 -2.77 11.17 -12.69
CA GLY A 155 -1.32 11.05 -12.90
C GLY A 155 -0.69 9.81 -12.26
N MET A 156 -1.49 8.81 -11.86
CA MET A 156 -1.03 7.59 -11.20
C MET A 156 -0.56 6.55 -12.23
N MET A 157 0.49 6.88 -12.99
CA MET A 157 0.96 6.08 -14.12
C MET A 157 1.40 4.65 -13.74
N GLU A 158 1.89 4.46 -12.51
CA GLU A 158 2.25 3.13 -11.99
C GLU A 158 1.02 2.22 -11.87
N LEU A 159 -0.08 2.80 -11.40
CA LEU A 159 -1.35 2.09 -11.29
C LEU A 159 -1.98 1.81 -12.66
N VAL A 160 -1.85 2.73 -13.63
CA VAL A 160 -2.28 2.48 -15.02
C VAL A 160 -1.56 1.25 -15.59
N ASP A 161 -0.25 1.13 -15.34
CA ASP A 161 0.54 -0.01 -15.78
C ASP A 161 0.08 -1.30 -15.11
N LEU A 162 -0.22 -1.23 -13.81
CA LEU A 162 -0.72 -2.37 -13.05
C LEU A 162 -2.10 -2.84 -13.55
N ILE A 163 -3.01 -1.90 -13.84
CA ILE A 163 -4.31 -2.19 -14.46
C ILE A 163 -4.14 -2.87 -15.83
N ASP A 164 -3.27 -2.34 -16.69
CA ASP A 164 -3.01 -2.88 -18.03
C ASP A 164 -2.33 -4.28 -17.97
N ILE A 165 -1.45 -4.52 -17.00
CA ILE A 165 -0.85 -5.85 -16.77
C ILE A 165 -1.91 -6.86 -16.32
N THR A 166 -2.84 -6.44 -15.47
CA THR A 166 -3.89 -7.29 -14.90
C THR A 166 -4.99 -7.60 -15.92
N ASN A 167 -5.26 -6.67 -16.85
CA ASN A 167 -6.26 -6.87 -17.89
C ASN A 167 -5.87 -7.98 -18.89
N ASP A 168 -6.63 -9.07 -18.95
CA ASP A 168 -6.41 -10.22 -19.84
C ASP A 168 -6.46 -9.88 -21.34
N GLU A 169 -7.09 -8.78 -21.75
CA GLU A 169 -7.21 -8.37 -23.15
C GLU A 169 -5.92 -7.75 -23.71
N VAL A 170 -5.02 -7.30 -22.83
CA VAL A 170 -3.77 -6.67 -23.24
C VAL A 170 -2.81 -7.73 -23.79
N LYS A 171 -2.28 -7.48 -25.00
CA LYS A 171 -1.36 -8.38 -25.69
C LYS A 171 -0.15 -8.75 -24.80
N PRO A 172 0.29 -10.02 -24.77
CA PRO A 172 1.41 -10.45 -23.92
C PRO A 172 2.72 -9.68 -24.14
N SER A 173 2.98 -9.21 -25.37
CA SER A 173 4.15 -8.38 -25.69
C SER A 173 4.11 -7.03 -24.98
N ILE A 174 2.94 -6.39 -24.92
CA ILE A 174 2.71 -5.13 -24.20
C ILE A 174 2.88 -5.38 -22.70
N LYS A 175 2.26 -6.43 -22.14
CA LYS A 175 2.44 -6.78 -20.72
C LYS A 175 3.91 -6.99 -20.35
N ARG A 176 4.70 -7.64 -21.22
CA ARG A 176 6.15 -7.83 -21.01
C ARG A 176 6.89 -6.48 -20.96
N HIS A 177 6.53 -5.54 -21.82
CA HIS A 177 7.11 -4.20 -21.82
C HIS A 177 6.75 -3.43 -20.54
N LEU A 178 5.47 -3.44 -20.14
CA LEU A 178 4.99 -2.77 -18.92
C LEU A 178 5.70 -3.33 -17.67
N ARG A 179 5.85 -4.65 -17.56
CA ARG A 179 6.62 -5.27 -16.46
C ARG A 179 8.07 -4.81 -16.43
N LYS A 180 8.74 -4.71 -17.58
CA LYS A 180 10.11 -4.17 -17.65
C LYS A 180 10.17 -2.72 -17.20
N ARG A 181 9.19 -1.90 -17.58
CA ARG A 181 9.11 -0.50 -17.18
C ARG A 181 8.91 -0.36 -15.67
N LEU A 182 7.99 -1.12 -15.08
CA LEU A 182 7.78 -1.15 -13.63
C LEU A 182 9.04 -1.61 -12.90
N GLN A 183 9.68 -2.69 -13.37
CA GLN A 183 10.92 -3.19 -12.79
C GLN A 183 12.02 -2.13 -12.78
N ALA A 184 12.23 -1.43 -13.91
CA ALA A 184 13.23 -0.38 -14.01
C ALA A 184 12.96 0.78 -13.03
N ARG A 185 11.69 1.15 -12.80
CA ARG A 185 11.31 2.16 -11.80
C ARG A 185 11.63 1.69 -10.38
N LEU A 186 11.28 0.45 -10.04
CA LEU A 186 11.60 -0.14 -8.74
C LEU A 186 13.10 -0.20 -8.49
N ASP A 187 13.88 -0.60 -9.50
CA ASP A 187 15.34 -0.63 -9.41
C ASP A 187 15.91 0.78 -9.18
N SER A 188 15.39 1.80 -9.87
CA SER A 188 15.79 3.20 -9.66
C SER A 188 15.47 3.73 -8.24
N ILE A 189 14.29 3.38 -7.70
CA ILE A 189 13.91 3.73 -6.32
C ILE A 189 14.86 3.06 -5.34
N ARG A 190 15.14 1.77 -5.54
CA ARG A 190 16.05 0.99 -4.71
C ARG A 190 17.47 1.56 -4.72
N GLU A 191 18.00 1.91 -5.89
CA GLU A 191 19.31 2.54 -6.03
C GLU A 191 19.38 3.88 -5.28
N THR A 192 18.34 4.71 -5.43
CA THR A 192 18.23 6.00 -4.72
C THR A 192 18.23 5.81 -3.20
N TYR A 193 17.50 4.81 -2.70
CA TYR A 193 17.47 4.46 -1.29
C TYR A 193 18.85 4.00 -0.77
N LEU A 194 19.52 3.10 -1.48
CA LEU A 194 20.85 2.62 -1.12
C LEU A 194 21.88 3.75 -1.10
N LYS A 195 21.78 4.71 -2.03
CA LYS A 195 22.63 5.91 -2.06
C LYS A 195 22.46 6.76 -0.79
N ARG A 196 21.22 7.03 -0.37
CA ARG A 196 20.94 7.79 0.87
C ARG A 196 21.49 7.10 2.12
N LEU A 197 21.38 5.77 2.18
CA LEU A 197 21.97 4.99 3.29
C LEU A 197 23.50 5.09 3.32
N ALA A 198 24.16 5.07 2.16
CA ALA A 198 25.61 5.23 2.08
C ALA A 198 26.05 6.64 2.53
N GLU A 199 25.31 7.67 2.11
CA GLU A 199 25.55 9.06 2.53
C GLU A 199 25.40 9.24 4.05
N GLN A 200 24.37 8.65 4.66
CA GLN A 200 24.18 8.68 6.13
C GLN A 200 25.34 8.01 6.87
N LYS A 201 25.84 6.87 6.38
CA LYS A 201 27.00 6.18 6.97
C LYS A 201 28.27 7.06 6.88
N ASN A 202 28.45 7.81 5.80
CA ASN A 202 29.59 8.72 5.65
C ASN A 202 29.49 9.94 6.57
N VAL A 203 28.29 10.52 6.76
CA VAL A 203 28.08 11.63 7.72
C VAL A 203 28.40 11.19 9.14
N GLN A 204 28.01 9.97 9.53
CA GLN A 204 28.30 9.44 10.87
C GLN A 204 29.80 9.20 11.13
N LEU A 205 30.61 9.01 10.07
CA LEU A 205 32.07 8.90 10.17
C LEU A 205 32.78 10.26 10.21
N MET A 206 32.12 11.33 9.78
CA MET A 206 32.67 12.69 9.77
C MET A 206 32.39 13.48 11.06
N LEU A 207 31.44 13.01 11.88
CA LEU A 207 31.30 13.56 13.23
C LEU A 207 32.57 13.20 14.00
N PRO A 208 33.36 14.20 14.47
CA PRO A 208 34.48 13.92 15.34
C PRO A 208 33.96 13.10 16.52
N PRO A 209 34.73 12.12 17.02
CA PRO A 209 34.33 11.39 18.22
C PRO A 209 33.99 12.46 19.25
N THR A 210 32.71 12.55 19.62
CA THR A 210 32.29 13.38 20.74
C THR A 210 33.13 12.85 21.88
N GLU A 211 34.15 13.61 22.27
CA GLU A 211 34.89 13.36 23.49
C GLU A 211 33.81 13.21 24.53
N GLU A 212 33.63 11.97 25.01
CA GLU A 212 32.79 11.66 26.15
C GLU A 212 33.42 12.46 27.28
N LYS A 213 32.95 13.70 27.41
CA LYS A 213 33.26 14.55 28.55
C LYS A 213 32.67 13.78 29.71
N ASP A 214 33.54 13.10 30.44
CA ASP A 214 33.24 12.41 31.68
C ASP A 214 32.41 13.35 32.56
N THR A 215 31.08 13.27 32.47
CA THR A 215 30.16 13.85 33.44
C THR A 215 30.06 12.90 34.63
N SER A 216 31.22 12.57 35.20
CA SER A 216 31.36 12.03 36.52
C SER A 216 31.17 13.17 37.51
N GLY A 217 29.93 13.59 37.78
CA GLY A 217 29.72 14.60 38.83
C GLY A 217 28.41 15.36 38.94
N LEU A 218 27.29 14.88 38.41
CA LEU A 218 25.98 15.48 38.74
C LEU A 218 25.07 14.43 39.35
N SER A 219 25.31 14.18 40.64
CA SER A 219 24.32 13.60 41.55
C SER A 219 23.14 14.57 41.64
N ILE A 220 22.11 14.34 40.83
CA ILE A 220 20.80 14.96 41.06
C ILE A 220 20.17 14.21 42.22
N THR A 221 20.26 14.85 43.37
CA THR A 221 19.50 14.53 44.56
C THR A 221 18.00 14.57 44.27
N ASP A 222 17.31 13.64 44.93
CA ASP A 222 15.88 13.58 45.18
C ASP A 222 15.12 14.90 45.01
N ARG A 223 14.11 14.87 44.14
CA ARG A 223 12.93 15.73 44.27
C ARG A 223 11.68 14.87 44.15
N SER A 224 11.31 14.35 45.32
CA SER A 224 9.99 14.47 45.94
C SER A 224 8.81 14.69 44.99
N ASP A 225 7.94 13.68 44.96
CA ASP A 225 6.51 13.79 45.19
C ASP A 225 5.91 15.18 45.00
N ASP A 226 5.15 15.37 43.92
CA ASP A 226 4.02 16.29 43.98
C ASP A 226 2.78 15.68 43.34
N LYS A 227 1.84 15.36 44.23
CA LYS A 227 0.44 15.06 43.96
C LYS A 227 -0.22 16.32 43.40
N MET A 228 -0.88 16.25 42.25
CA MET A 228 -2.02 17.13 41.98
C MET A 228 -3.15 16.42 41.24
N THR A 229 -4.13 16.02 42.06
CA THR A 229 -5.54 16.44 42.01
C THR A 229 -6.31 16.30 40.69
N GLN A 230 -7.25 15.36 40.73
CA GLN A 230 -8.41 15.21 39.86
C GLN A 230 -9.34 16.44 39.99
N GLN A 231 -9.77 17.02 38.86
CA GLN A 231 -10.97 17.83 38.79
C GLN A 231 -11.88 17.32 37.67
N SER A 232 -12.93 16.64 38.09
CA SER A 232 -14.11 16.28 37.31
C SER A 232 -14.97 17.53 37.11
N THR A 233 -15.33 17.87 35.87
CA THR A 233 -16.41 18.82 35.57
C THR A 233 -17.59 18.07 34.95
N PRO A 234 -18.83 18.32 35.41
CA PRO A 234 -20.03 17.81 34.77
C PRO A 234 -20.45 18.77 33.65
N ILE A 235 -20.81 18.23 32.49
CA ILE A 235 -21.48 18.98 31.41
C ILE A 235 -22.97 18.67 31.50
N LEU A 236 -23.75 19.75 31.60
CA LEU A 236 -25.22 19.81 31.55
C LEU A 236 -25.76 19.49 30.15
#